data_AF-A0A7C9A4G2-F1
#
_entry.id   AF-A0A7C9A4G2-F1
#
_cell.length_a   1.000
_cell.length_b   1.000
_cell.length_c   1.000
_cell.angle_alpha   90.00
_cell.angle_beta   90.00
_cell.angle_gamma   90.00
#
_symmetry.space_group_name_H-M   'P 1'
#
loop_
_entity.id
_entity.type
_entity.pdbx_description
1 polymer ?
#
loop_
_entity_poly.entity_id
_entity_poly.type
_entity_poly.pdbx_seq_one_letter_code
_entity_poly.pdbx_strand_id
1 'polypeptide(L)'
;LLLQLHKLKKIGQLLPKLPPPLPPPFSGRSFVDQFSLFRREKQALGCPSFLWFLASYAVQVPCFILWMATVRRMSLDHHPGFDTGGIFWFQDLTELPNGVLGPIFPVLIALLHFCNVQISFQSSSVGKATGWIDSLAKLYRRYLELLTLPVLFVGFHIPQGSLVYWVTNISLTLIQQLCLQHPAFRQKMGLPDKEALKVDADSKRDITPSELPDAPRKPKEISAFNLSPRELVDYSILFLSKGNKDRAVPLLRVALDKDPECFRALTVMGQVMIQEGLYEEATEYLDWAIAKISVHGQPTDAEAVDFLILASLSAGVALRQQGKLAESLVHFERVRDMKEPEDQAAKARYYEGLVVYASILVGEGRKDEAAEYLRRAAAFDPQYHSLLKTLENEAVDDFFGPL
;
A
#
# COMPACT_ATOMS: atom_id res chain seq x y z
N LEU A 1 -6.30 17.47 21.13
CA LEU A 1 -6.24 17.64 19.66
C LEU A 1 -5.14 18.60 19.19
N LEU A 2 -5.12 19.89 19.59
CA LEU A 2 -4.09 20.86 19.15
C LEU A 2 -2.66 20.39 19.40
N LEU A 3 -2.36 19.91 20.61
CA LEU A 3 -1.05 19.34 20.95
C LEU A 3 -0.65 18.19 20.02
N GLN A 4 -1.61 17.34 19.63
CA GLN A 4 -1.34 16.22 18.73
C GLN A 4 -0.99 16.71 17.32
N LEU A 5 -1.69 17.71 16.80
CA LEU A 5 -1.38 18.30 15.51
C LEU A 5 0.03 18.92 15.49
N HIS A 6 0.45 19.56 16.59
CA HIS A 6 1.82 20.06 16.74
C HIS A 6 2.87 18.93 16.79
N LYS A 7 2.58 17.84 17.52
CA LYS A 7 3.47 16.67 17.57
C LYS A 7 3.55 15.95 16.21
N LEU A 8 2.44 15.82 15.50
CA LEU A 8 2.37 15.29 14.12
C LEU A 8 3.16 16.17 13.15
N LYS A 9 3.05 17.50 13.24
CA LYS A 9 3.87 18.44 12.47
C LYS A 9 5.37 18.20 12.72
N LYS A 10 5.76 18.10 14.00
CA LYS A 10 7.16 17.83 14.37
C LYS A 10 7.64 16.46 13.86
N ILE A 11 6.80 15.44 13.91
CA ILE A 11 7.08 14.12 13.34
C ILE A 11 7.31 14.22 11.84
N GLY A 12 6.40 14.86 11.09
CA GLY A 12 6.52 15.02 9.64
C GLY A 12 7.81 15.75 9.22
N GLN A 13 8.26 16.74 10.01
CA GLN A 13 9.51 17.47 9.75
C GLN A 13 10.78 16.64 10.04
N LEU A 14 10.72 15.72 11.01
CA LEU A 14 11.87 14.92 11.43
C LEU A 14 11.93 13.56 10.74
N LEU A 15 10.81 13.05 10.21
CA LEU A 15 10.74 11.75 9.56
C LEU A 15 11.73 11.57 8.40
N PRO A 16 11.93 12.55 7.49
CA PRO A 16 12.90 12.44 6.41
C PRO A 16 14.37 12.40 6.88
N LYS A 17 14.63 12.84 8.12
CA LYS A 17 15.98 12.86 8.71
C LYS A 17 16.31 11.59 9.49
N LEU A 18 15.33 10.71 9.71
CA LEU A 18 15.51 9.47 10.45
C LEU A 18 15.90 8.32 9.51
N PRO A 19 16.76 7.39 9.95
CA PRO A 19 17.03 6.19 9.19
C PRO A 19 15.76 5.35 9.04
N PRO A 20 15.65 4.47 8.03
CA PRO A 20 14.50 3.59 7.90
C PRO A 20 14.41 2.64 9.10
N PRO A 21 13.18 2.34 9.60
CA PRO A 21 13.00 1.44 10.74
C PRO A 21 13.31 -0.02 10.38
N LEU A 22 13.27 -0.36 9.09
CA LEU A 22 13.63 -1.67 8.55
C LEU A 22 15.03 -1.62 7.94
N PRO A 23 15.80 -2.73 8.00
CA PRO A 23 17.11 -2.79 7.37
C PRO A 23 16.97 -2.58 5.86
N PRO A 24 17.84 -1.77 5.23
CA PRO A 24 17.91 -1.70 3.78
C PRO A 24 18.17 -3.12 3.22
N PRO A 25 17.57 -3.49 2.08
CA PRO A 25 17.87 -4.76 1.45
C PRO A 25 19.39 -4.88 1.20
N PHE A 26 19.94 -6.07 1.43
CA PHE A 26 21.38 -6.38 1.30
C PHE A 26 22.34 -5.68 2.28
N SER A 27 21.84 -5.00 3.33
CA SER A 27 22.74 -4.32 4.28
C SER A 27 23.44 -5.24 5.28
N GLY A 28 23.09 -6.53 5.31
CA GLY A 28 23.63 -7.51 6.28
C GLY A 28 23.33 -7.20 7.74
N ARG A 29 22.44 -6.23 8.04
CA ARG A 29 22.12 -5.81 9.41
C ARG A 29 20.91 -6.56 9.93
N SER A 30 21.01 -7.03 11.16
CA SER A 30 19.86 -7.58 11.89
C SER A 30 18.77 -6.51 12.06
N PHE A 31 17.51 -6.95 12.05
CA PHE A 31 16.36 -6.10 12.35
C PHE A 31 16.50 -5.41 13.70
N VAL A 32 17.02 -6.10 14.71
CA VAL A 32 17.21 -5.56 16.07
C VAL A 32 18.20 -4.41 16.06
N ASP A 33 19.31 -4.55 15.34
CA ASP A 33 20.36 -3.54 15.26
C ASP A 33 19.86 -2.28 14.54
N GLN A 34 19.18 -2.45 13.40
CA GLN A 34 18.62 -1.34 12.66
C GLN A 34 17.53 -0.60 13.47
N PHE A 35 16.68 -1.34 14.17
CA PHE A 35 15.65 -0.74 15.01
C PHE A 35 16.25 -0.02 16.22
N SER A 36 17.33 -0.54 16.80
CA SER A 36 18.07 0.12 17.89
C SER A 36 18.71 1.43 17.44
N LEU A 37 19.31 1.46 16.24
CA LEU A 37 19.85 2.66 15.59
C LEU A 37 18.74 3.69 15.39
N PHE A 38 17.62 3.27 14.81
CA PHE A 38 16.45 4.11 14.61
C PHE A 38 15.96 4.75 15.91
N ARG A 39 15.89 3.98 17.00
CA ARG A 39 15.46 4.48 18.31
C ARG A 39 16.45 5.49 18.89
N ARG A 40 17.76 5.25 18.76
CA ARG A 40 18.82 6.16 19.23
C ARG A 40 18.77 7.49 18.48
N GLU A 41 18.75 7.46 17.15
CA GLU A 41 18.66 8.66 16.30
C GLU A 41 17.37 9.45 16.57
N LYS A 42 16.25 8.74 16.74
CA LYS A 42 14.98 9.35 17.14
C LYS A 42 15.08 10.10 18.47
N GLN A 43 15.75 9.52 19.45
CA GLN A 43 15.93 10.10 20.77
C GLN A 43 16.90 11.29 20.73
N ALA A 44 17.99 11.19 19.98
CA ALA A 44 18.96 12.27 19.77
C ALA A 44 18.32 13.50 19.11
N LEU A 45 17.44 13.29 18.13
CA LEU A 45 16.70 14.37 17.45
C LEU A 45 15.50 14.92 18.26
N GLY A 46 15.23 14.37 19.45
CA GLY A 46 14.10 14.78 20.29
C GLY A 46 12.73 14.61 19.59
N CYS A 47 12.61 13.58 18.74
CA CYS A 47 11.41 13.29 17.99
C CYS A 47 10.36 12.60 18.89
N PRO A 48 9.12 13.11 18.97
CA PRO A 48 8.11 12.55 19.86
C PRO A 48 7.68 11.13 19.44
N SER A 49 7.05 10.41 20.38
CA SER A 49 6.54 9.06 20.09
C SER A 49 5.51 9.09 18.96
N PHE A 50 5.55 8.10 18.08
CA PHE A 50 4.52 7.96 17.04
C PHE A 50 3.18 7.52 17.62
N LEU A 51 3.18 6.90 18.81
CA LEU A 51 1.97 6.49 19.52
C LEU A 51 1.21 7.67 20.15
N TRP A 52 1.65 8.91 19.93
CA TRP A 52 1.00 10.10 20.50
C TRP A 52 -0.45 10.29 20.02
N PHE A 53 -0.83 9.69 18.90
CA PHE A 53 -2.23 9.70 18.47
C PHE A 53 -3.15 8.95 19.46
N LEU A 54 -2.66 7.92 20.16
CA LEU A 54 -3.43 7.18 21.16
C LEU A 54 -3.70 7.98 22.43
N ALA A 55 -2.84 8.98 22.73
CA ALA A 55 -2.92 9.75 23.97
C ALA A 55 -4.24 10.53 24.10
N SER A 56 -4.82 11.06 23.01
CA SER A 56 -6.13 11.72 23.10
C SER A 56 -7.24 10.75 23.43
N TYR A 57 -7.25 9.58 22.77
CA TYR A 57 -8.29 8.57 22.98
C TYR A 57 -8.22 8.00 24.41
N ALA A 58 -7.01 7.81 24.93
CA ALA A 58 -6.79 7.37 26.30
C ALA A 58 -7.38 8.32 27.37
N VAL A 59 -7.52 9.62 27.05
CA VAL A 59 -8.14 10.60 27.96
C VAL A 59 -9.62 10.81 27.62
N GLN A 60 -9.94 10.98 26.33
CA GLN A 60 -11.28 11.35 25.87
C GLN A 60 -12.31 10.24 26.14
N VAL A 61 -11.96 8.97 25.92
CA VAL A 61 -12.90 7.85 26.08
C VAL A 61 -13.29 7.67 27.56
N PRO A 62 -12.37 7.60 28.53
CA PRO A 62 -12.74 7.52 29.94
C PRO A 62 -13.56 8.73 30.42
N CYS A 63 -13.19 9.95 30.02
CA CYS A 63 -13.96 11.14 30.36
C CYS A 63 -15.39 11.07 29.80
N PHE A 64 -15.55 10.69 28.53
CA PHE A 64 -16.88 10.53 27.93
C PHE A 64 -17.72 9.48 28.66
N ILE A 65 -17.15 8.30 28.95
CA ILE A 65 -17.84 7.24 29.69
C ILE A 65 -18.25 7.74 31.07
N LEU A 66 -17.36 8.42 31.79
CA LEU A 66 -17.64 8.99 33.11
C LEU A 66 -18.82 9.95 33.05
N TRP A 67 -18.80 10.93 32.14
CA TRP A 67 -19.87 11.91 32.02
C TRP A 67 -21.20 11.28 31.59
N MET A 68 -21.19 10.39 30.58
CA MET A 68 -22.39 9.65 30.17
C MET A 68 -22.97 8.83 31.31
N ALA A 69 -22.13 8.08 32.03
CA ALA A 69 -22.58 7.23 33.13
C ALA A 69 -23.15 8.06 34.28
N THR A 70 -22.52 9.18 34.63
CA THR A 70 -22.99 10.08 35.69
C THR A 70 -24.34 10.71 35.32
N VAL A 71 -24.48 11.28 34.12
CA VAL A 71 -25.75 11.88 33.68
C VAL A 71 -26.86 10.85 33.57
N ARG A 72 -26.54 9.65 33.06
CA ARG A 72 -27.48 8.53 33.02
C ARG A 72 -27.94 8.12 34.41
N ARG A 73 -27.03 7.97 35.38
CA ARG A 73 -27.38 7.65 36.77
C ARG A 73 -28.25 8.73 37.38
N MET A 74 -27.91 10.01 37.22
CA MET A 74 -28.74 11.11 37.71
C MET A 74 -30.16 11.09 37.11
N SER A 75 -30.28 10.69 35.84
CA SER A 75 -31.58 10.54 35.18
C SER A 75 -32.38 9.35 35.74
N LEU A 76 -31.74 8.19 35.93
CA LEU A 76 -32.40 6.97 36.44
C LEU A 76 -32.75 7.06 37.93
N ASP A 77 -31.90 7.73 38.72
CA ASP A 77 -32.07 7.90 40.16
C ASP A 77 -32.97 9.10 40.51
N HIS A 78 -33.57 9.75 39.50
CA HIS A 78 -34.48 10.90 39.64
C HIS A 78 -33.86 12.02 40.49
N HIS A 79 -32.63 12.40 40.14
CA HIS A 79 -31.92 13.47 40.83
C HIS A 79 -32.78 14.75 40.85
N PRO A 80 -32.85 15.48 41.98
CA PRO A 80 -33.70 16.67 42.09
C PRO A 80 -33.56 17.63 40.90
N GLY A 81 -34.68 17.98 40.28
CA GLY A 81 -34.77 18.87 39.12
C GLY A 81 -34.59 18.20 37.75
N PHE A 82 -34.33 16.89 37.66
CA PHE A 82 -34.26 16.21 36.35
C PHE A 82 -35.64 15.91 35.75
N ASP A 83 -36.65 15.77 36.57
CA ASP A 83 -38.06 15.60 36.19
C ASP A 83 -38.66 16.83 35.50
N THR A 84 -38.13 18.02 35.79
CA THR A 84 -38.68 19.31 35.33
C THR A 84 -37.64 20.26 34.71
N GLY A 85 -36.36 19.89 34.72
CA GLY A 85 -35.24 20.77 34.39
C GLY A 85 -34.92 20.91 32.90
N GLY A 86 -35.66 20.22 32.03
CA GLY A 86 -35.53 20.36 30.60
C GLY A 86 -36.29 21.56 30.03
N ILE A 87 -36.30 21.69 28.70
CA ILE A 87 -36.92 22.82 28.00
C ILE A 87 -37.69 22.36 26.76
N PHE A 88 -38.68 23.14 26.34
CA PHE A 88 -39.51 22.87 25.17
C PHE A 88 -40.19 21.49 25.22
N TRP A 89 -39.78 20.56 24.35
CA TRP A 89 -40.38 19.24 24.16
C TRP A 89 -39.78 18.14 25.04
N PHE A 90 -38.77 18.46 25.85
CA PHE A 90 -38.03 17.50 26.68
C PHE A 90 -37.94 17.94 28.14
N GLN A 91 -39.07 18.25 28.79
CA GLN A 91 -39.05 18.78 30.17
C GLN A 91 -38.54 17.76 31.20
N ASP A 92 -38.94 16.49 31.04
CA ASP A 92 -38.47 15.40 31.90
C ASP A 92 -37.24 14.72 31.29
N LEU A 93 -36.09 14.89 31.94
CA LEU A 93 -34.80 14.34 31.54
C LEU A 93 -34.65 12.86 31.94
N THR A 94 -35.53 12.34 32.79
CA THR A 94 -35.53 10.95 33.26
C THR A 94 -36.19 10.01 32.24
N GLU A 95 -37.12 10.54 31.44
CA GLU A 95 -37.86 9.77 30.46
C GLU A 95 -37.00 9.32 29.28
N LEU A 96 -37.46 8.25 28.63
CA LEU A 96 -36.98 7.86 27.30
C LEU A 96 -37.61 8.77 26.23
N PRO A 97 -36.99 8.91 25.05
CA PRO A 97 -37.57 9.68 23.96
C PRO A 97 -38.91 9.09 23.52
N ASN A 98 -39.98 9.83 23.74
CA ASN A 98 -41.36 9.42 23.52
C ASN A 98 -42.16 10.47 22.75
N GLY A 99 -43.31 10.08 22.22
CA GLY A 99 -44.19 10.96 21.44
C GLY A 99 -43.65 11.35 20.05
N VAL A 100 -44.32 12.29 19.41
CA VAL A 100 -44.03 12.73 18.03
C VAL A 100 -42.67 13.43 17.92
N LEU A 101 -42.24 14.13 18.98
CA LEU A 101 -40.99 14.88 19.03
C LEU A 101 -39.82 14.11 19.68
N GLY A 102 -40.09 12.94 20.26
CA GLY A 102 -39.05 12.06 20.84
C GLY A 102 -37.88 11.75 19.90
N PRO A 103 -38.11 11.47 18.59
CA PRO A 103 -37.02 11.17 17.67
C PRO A 103 -36.01 12.30 17.41
N ILE A 104 -36.26 13.54 17.84
CA ILE A 104 -35.40 14.70 17.54
C ILE A 104 -33.95 14.46 17.98
N PHE A 105 -33.73 14.10 19.25
CA PHE A 105 -32.36 13.90 19.74
C PHE A 105 -31.67 12.67 19.12
N PRO A 106 -32.28 11.46 19.09
CA PRO A 106 -31.66 10.31 18.44
C PRO A 106 -31.26 10.57 16.98
N VAL A 107 -32.15 11.20 16.19
CA VAL A 107 -31.86 11.56 14.80
C VAL A 107 -30.76 12.60 14.71
N LEU A 108 -30.79 13.63 15.56
CA LEU A 108 -29.76 14.68 15.57
C LEU A 108 -28.38 14.11 15.92
N ILE A 109 -28.28 13.23 16.92
CA ILE A 109 -27.01 12.56 17.30
C ILE A 109 -26.50 11.74 16.12
N ALA A 110 -27.36 10.95 15.47
CA ALA A 110 -27.00 10.13 14.32
C ALA A 110 -26.48 10.99 13.14
N LEU A 111 -27.18 12.08 12.83
CA LEU A 111 -26.76 13.03 11.78
C LEU A 111 -25.42 13.70 12.13
N LEU A 112 -25.25 14.18 13.37
CA LEU A 112 -24.01 14.79 13.82
C LEU A 112 -22.84 13.79 13.82
N HIS A 113 -23.07 12.54 14.18
CA HIS A 113 -22.09 11.46 14.08
C HIS A 113 -21.68 11.24 12.64
N PHE A 114 -22.65 11.08 11.73
CA PHE A 114 -22.38 10.90 10.30
C PHE A 114 -21.58 12.09 9.74
N CYS A 115 -21.98 13.33 10.02
CA CYS A 115 -21.27 14.54 9.61
C CYS A 115 -19.83 14.57 10.14
N ASN A 116 -19.62 14.25 11.43
CA ASN A 116 -18.28 14.15 12.00
C ASN A 116 -17.41 13.11 11.28
N VAL A 117 -17.98 11.94 10.94
CA VAL A 117 -17.27 10.92 10.15
C VAL A 117 -16.92 11.48 8.78
N GLN A 118 -17.86 12.09 8.05
CA GLN A 118 -17.59 12.66 6.73
C GLN A 118 -16.47 13.71 6.78
N ILE A 119 -16.52 14.64 7.72
CA ILE A 119 -15.53 15.72 7.87
C ILE A 119 -14.16 15.17 8.29
N SER A 120 -14.12 14.14 9.13
CA SER A 120 -12.88 13.49 9.56
C SER A 120 -12.15 12.83 8.40
N PHE A 121 -12.89 12.19 7.48
CA PHE A 121 -12.35 11.52 6.30
C PHE A 121 -12.38 12.38 5.03
N GLN A 122 -12.96 13.58 5.03
CA GLN A 122 -12.93 14.48 3.86
C GLN A 122 -11.50 14.88 3.47
N SER A 123 -10.59 14.89 4.46
CA SER A 123 -9.16 15.12 4.25
C SER A 123 -8.39 13.89 3.81
N SER A 124 -9.00 12.70 3.80
CA SER A 124 -8.37 11.43 3.37
C SER A 124 -8.33 11.27 1.86
N SER A 125 -8.66 12.32 1.09
CA SER A 125 -7.95 12.59 -0.17
C SER A 125 -6.51 13.05 0.11
N VAL A 126 -5.82 12.34 1.01
CA VAL A 126 -4.36 12.25 1.03
C VAL A 126 -4.04 11.54 -0.29
N GLY A 127 -3.59 12.34 -1.26
CA GLY A 127 -3.64 11.98 -2.67
C GLY A 127 -3.18 10.56 -2.98
N LYS A 128 -4.04 9.81 -3.68
CA LYS A 128 -3.71 8.57 -4.40
C LYS A 128 -2.64 7.71 -3.72
N ALA A 129 -2.81 7.39 -2.43
CA ALA A 129 -2.00 6.37 -1.77
C ALA A 129 -2.63 5.01 -2.09
N THR A 130 -2.36 4.48 -3.28
CA THR A 130 -2.77 3.12 -3.67
C THR A 130 -2.02 2.11 -2.80
N GLY A 131 -2.70 1.48 -1.85
CA GLY A 131 -2.15 0.45 -0.96
C GLY A 131 -3.15 -0.03 0.11
N TRP A 132 -2.77 -1.08 0.84
CA TRP A 132 -3.65 -1.73 1.85
C TRP A 132 -4.12 -0.79 2.97
N ILE A 133 -3.34 0.25 3.31
CA ILE A 133 -3.69 1.25 4.33
C ILE A 133 -4.88 2.11 3.89
N ASP A 134 -4.98 2.45 2.60
CA ASP A 134 -6.10 3.21 2.06
C ASP A 134 -7.38 2.36 2.01
N SER A 135 -7.26 1.09 1.63
CA SER A 135 -8.35 0.12 1.71
C SER A 135 -8.84 -0.07 3.15
N LEU A 136 -7.92 -0.17 4.12
CA LEU A 136 -8.26 -0.26 5.54
C LEU A 136 -8.93 1.02 6.05
N ALA A 137 -8.46 2.20 5.63
CA ALA A 137 -9.07 3.48 5.99
C ALA A 137 -10.48 3.64 5.39
N LYS A 138 -10.70 3.19 4.14
CA LYS A 138 -12.02 3.14 3.49
C LYS A 138 -12.96 2.18 4.21
N LEU A 139 -12.49 0.97 4.54
CA LEU A 139 -13.26 0.00 5.30
C LEU A 139 -13.63 0.54 6.69
N TYR A 140 -12.68 1.17 7.38
CA TYR A 140 -12.92 1.79 8.68
C TYR A 140 -13.90 2.96 8.59
N ARG A 141 -13.79 3.82 7.56
CA ARG A 141 -14.80 4.86 7.29
C ARG A 141 -16.19 4.24 7.08
N ARG A 142 -16.31 3.22 6.24
CA ARG A 142 -17.58 2.51 6.00
C ARG A 142 -18.16 1.91 7.27
N TYR A 143 -17.31 1.31 8.11
CA TYR A 143 -17.71 0.81 9.43
C TYR A 143 -18.28 1.93 10.32
N LEU A 144 -17.59 3.07 10.41
CA LEU A 144 -18.07 4.21 11.21
C LEU A 144 -19.35 4.84 10.66
N GLU A 145 -19.53 4.86 9.33
CA GLU A 145 -20.77 5.27 8.68
C GLU A 145 -21.90 4.30 9.06
N LEU A 146 -21.67 2.99 8.96
CA LEU A 146 -22.66 1.96 9.34
C LEU A 146 -23.02 2.06 10.84
N LEU A 147 -22.07 2.42 11.70
CA LEU A 147 -22.27 2.62 13.14
C LEU A 147 -23.31 3.72 13.47
N THR A 148 -23.64 4.58 12.50
CA THR A 148 -24.72 5.58 12.63
C THR A 148 -26.06 4.93 12.99
N LEU A 149 -26.37 3.76 12.41
CA LEU A 149 -27.64 3.06 12.66
C LEU A 149 -27.73 2.52 14.11
N PRO A 150 -26.72 1.80 14.64
CA PRO A 150 -26.65 1.48 16.06
C PRO A 150 -26.72 2.70 16.98
N VAL A 151 -26.04 3.81 16.64
CA VAL A 151 -26.10 5.05 17.44
C VAL A 151 -27.52 5.62 17.50
N LEU A 152 -28.23 5.64 16.36
CA LEU A 152 -29.63 6.04 16.31
C LEU A 152 -30.50 5.16 17.20
N PHE A 153 -30.34 3.83 17.09
CA PHE A 153 -31.10 2.87 17.89
C PHE A 153 -30.84 3.03 19.39
N VAL A 154 -29.57 3.13 19.80
CA VAL A 154 -29.20 3.36 21.20
C VAL A 154 -29.79 4.68 21.72
N GLY A 155 -29.88 5.70 20.86
CA GLY A 155 -30.51 6.98 21.20
C GLY A 155 -31.94 6.84 21.72
N PHE A 156 -32.73 5.89 21.22
CA PHE A 156 -34.09 5.63 21.70
C PHE A 156 -34.17 4.89 23.04
N HIS A 157 -33.06 4.29 23.49
CA HIS A 157 -33.01 3.43 24.68
C HIS A 157 -32.24 4.05 25.85
N ILE A 158 -32.01 5.36 25.81
CA ILE A 158 -31.35 6.09 26.90
C ILE A 158 -32.15 7.34 27.31
N PRO A 159 -32.07 7.77 28.59
CA PRO A 159 -32.84 8.92 29.08
C PRO A 159 -32.52 10.23 28.36
N GLN A 160 -33.48 11.13 28.30
CA GLN A 160 -33.37 12.44 27.64
C GLN A 160 -32.21 13.29 28.18
N GLY A 161 -31.93 13.24 29.49
CA GLY A 161 -30.76 13.90 30.07
C GLY A 161 -29.43 13.42 29.47
N SER A 162 -29.29 12.12 29.21
CA SER A 162 -28.10 11.56 28.56
C SER A 162 -27.97 12.02 27.11
N LEU A 163 -29.09 12.16 26.41
CA LEU A 163 -29.13 12.61 25.03
C LEU A 163 -28.72 14.08 24.89
N VAL A 164 -29.14 14.94 25.81
CA VAL A 164 -28.73 16.36 25.83
C VAL A 164 -27.20 16.47 25.96
N TYR A 165 -26.60 15.72 26.89
CA TYR A 165 -25.14 15.66 27.00
C TYR A 165 -24.49 15.14 25.71
N TRP A 166 -25.05 14.08 25.12
CA TRP A 166 -24.46 13.48 23.92
C TRP A 166 -24.51 14.44 22.72
N VAL A 167 -25.67 15.06 22.46
CA VAL A 167 -25.86 16.08 21.40
C VAL A 167 -24.89 17.25 21.59
N THR A 168 -24.74 17.76 22.81
CA THR A 168 -23.85 18.89 23.07
C THR A 168 -22.39 18.51 22.86
N ASN A 169 -21.95 17.36 23.37
CA ASN A 169 -20.58 16.87 23.19
C ASN A 169 -20.23 16.60 21.72
N ILE A 170 -21.14 15.97 20.96
CA ILE A 170 -20.89 15.67 19.55
C ILE A 170 -20.93 16.94 18.68
N SER A 171 -21.75 17.93 19.04
CA SER A 171 -21.77 19.26 18.41
C SER A 171 -20.49 20.03 18.66
N LEU A 172 -19.98 20.04 19.91
CA LEU A 172 -18.71 20.68 20.24
C LEU A 172 -17.54 20.03 19.51
N THR A 173 -17.57 18.71 19.37
CA THR A 173 -16.57 17.97 18.58
C THR A 173 -16.61 18.40 17.11
N LEU A 174 -17.81 18.53 16.53
CA LEU A 174 -18.00 18.99 15.15
C LEU A 174 -17.50 20.42 14.94
N ILE A 175 -17.86 21.34 15.84
CA ILE A 175 -17.38 22.72 15.81
C ILE A 175 -15.85 22.75 15.90
N GLN A 176 -15.26 21.98 16.81
CA GLN A 176 -13.81 21.86 16.94
C GLN A 176 -13.16 21.37 15.64
N GLN A 177 -13.76 20.38 14.97
CA GLN A 177 -13.26 19.89 13.68
C GLN A 177 -13.34 20.95 12.59
N LEU A 178 -14.47 21.66 12.47
CA LEU A 178 -14.66 22.73 11.50
C LEU A 178 -13.68 23.90 11.73
N CYS A 179 -13.50 24.33 12.99
CA CYS A 179 -12.50 25.34 13.34
C CYS A 179 -11.08 24.92 12.92
N LEU A 180 -10.73 23.64 13.08
CA LEU A 180 -9.42 23.12 12.67
C LEU A 180 -9.26 22.94 11.16
N GLN A 181 -10.36 22.96 10.40
CA GLN A 181 -10.31 23.00 8.93
C GLN A 181 -10.17 24.43 8.40
N HIS A 182 -10.62 25.44 9.14
CA HIS A 182 -10.56 26.83 8.71
C HIS A 182 -9.12 27.36 8.60
N PRO A 183 -8.68 27.88 7.44
CA PRO A 183 -7.28 28.24 7.18
C PRO A 183 -6.77 29.34 8.13
N ALA A 184 -7.56 30.40 8.37
CA ALA A 184 -7.15 31.48 9.27
C ALA A 184 -6.91 31.01 10.73
N PHE A 185 -7.68 30.02 11.19
CA PHE A 185 -7.50 29.46 12.54
C PHE A 185 -6.23 28.59 12.58
N ARG A 186 -5.98 27.79 11.54
CA ARG A 186 -4.75 26.99 11.44
C ARG A 186 -3.50 27.86 11.40
N GLN A 187 -3.53 28.95 10.62
CA GLN A 187 -2.43 29.91 10.54
C GLN A 187 -2.15 30.57 11.89
N LYS A 188 -3.20 31.05 12.59
CA LYS A 188 -3.07 31.64 13.94
C LYS A 188 -2.50 30.65 14.96
N MET A 189 -2.80 29.36 14.79
CA MET A 189 -2.33 28.28 15.65
C MET A 189 -0.99 27.66 15.18
N GLY A 190 -0.34 28.23 14.16
CA GLY A 190 0.95 27.74 13.65
C GLY A 190 0.90 26.34 13.01
N LEU A 191 -0.28 25.89 12.58
CA LEU A 191 -0.49 24.60 11.92
C LEU A 191 -0.33 24.75 10.40
N PRO A 192 0.25 23.76 9.69
CA PRO A 192 0.40 23.82 8.25
C PRO A 192 -0.97 23.84 7.56
N ASP A 193 -1.11 24.65 6.51
CA ASP A 193 -2.30 24.65 5.68
C ASP A 193 -2.46 23.31 4.96
N LYS A 194 -3.68 22.78 4.99
CA LYS A 194 -4.00 21.55 4.24
C LYS A 194 -3.80 21.75 2.74
N GLU A 195 -3.95 22.97 2.25
CA GLU A 195 -3.72 23.32 0.85
C GLU A 195 -2.24 23.55 0.54
N ALA A 196 -1.46 24.16 1.44
CA ALA A 196 0.00 24.23 1.25
C ALA A 196 0.66 22.85 1.22
N LEU A 197 0.15 21.87 1.98
CA LEU A 197 0.56 20.47 1.91
C LEU A 197 0.09 19.75 0.62
N LYS A 198 -1.00 20.22 0.01
CA LYS A 198 -1.44 19.77 -1.33
C LYS A 198 -0.60 20.43 -2.42
N VAL A 199 -0.26 21.71 -2.30
CA VAL A 199 0.55 22.47 -3.26
C VAL A 199 2.04 22.11 -3.16
N ASP A 200 2.60 21.73 -2.01
CA ASP A 200 3.94 21.10 -1.96
C ASP A 200 3.92 19.66 -2.51
N ALA A 201 2.76 19.00 -2.47
CA ALA A 201 2.57 17.67 -3.06
C ALA A 201 2.18 17.72 -4.55
N ASP A 202 1.59 18.81 -5.04
CA ASP A 202 1.13 19.04 -6.42
C ASP A 202 2.08 19.96 -7.21
N SER A 203 2.83 20.87 -6.59
CA SER A 203 3.96 21.56 -7.26
C SER A 203 5.16 20.65 -7.48
N LYS A 204 5.22 19.52 -6.76
CA LYS A 204 6.03 18.35 -7.13
C LYS A 204 5.41 17.48 -8.23
N ARG A 205 4.22 17.84 -8.74
CA ARG A 205 3.47 17.10 -9.77
C ARG A 205 3.21 17.89 -11.05
N ASP A 206 3.28 19.22 -11.04
CA ASP A 206 3.06 20.05 -12.23
C ASP A 206 4.22 21.03 -12.49
N ILE A 207 5.06 20.73 -13.49
CA ILE A 207 5.95 21.72 -14.13
C ILE A 207 5.91 21.51 -15.65
N THR A 208 5.26 22.45 -16.36
CA THR A 208 5.36 22.68 -17.81
C THR A 208 6.53 23.62 -18.12
N PRO A 209 7.28 23.47 -19.24
CA PRO A 209 8.49 24.26 -19.50
C PRO A 209 8.31 25.40 -20.54
N SER A 210 8.57 26.64 -20.13
CA SER A 210 8.99 27.82 -20.94
C SER A 210 9.22 28.95 -19.93
N GLU A 211 10.30 29.73 -19.80
CA GLU A 211 11.49 30.14 -20.56
C GLU A 211 12.58 30.56 -19.53
N LEU A 212 13.87 30.42 -19.85
CA LEU A 212 15.04 30.96 -19.09
C LEU A 212 15.39 32.39 -19.59
N PRO A 213 16.26 33.22 -18.92
CA PRO A 213 17.38 32.90 -17.99
C PRO A 213 17.45 33.83 -16.73
N ASP A 214 18.24 33.68 -15.65
CA ASP A 214 19.68 33.40 -15.46
C ASP A 214 20.03 33.10 -13.96
N ALA A 215 21.16 32.39 -13.74
CA ALA A 215 21.99 32.27 -12.52
C ALA A 215 21.62 31.25 -11.37
N PRO A 216 22.62 30.71 -10.61
CA PRO A 216 22.76 29.26 -10.40
C PRO A 216 22.56 28.73 -8.95
N ARG A 217 22.21 27.43 -8.85
CA ARG A 217 22.52 26.40 -7.79
C ARG A 217 21.30 25.69 -7.17
N LYS A 218 21.08 24.41 -7.55
CA LYS A 218 20.81 23.19 -6.71
C LYS A 218 20.25 22.03 -7.58
N PRO A 219 20.36 20.75 -7.16
CA PRO A 219 20.39 19.59 -8.05
C PRO A 219 19.03 19.28 -8.70
N LYS A 220 19.08 19.05 -10.01
CA LYS A 220 17.95 18.92 -10.94
C LYS A 220 17.02 17.74 -10.61
N GLU A 221 15.72 18.03 -10.57
CA GLU A 221 14.64 17.06 -10.84
C GLU A 221 14.76 16.60 -12.30
N ILE A 222 14.84 15.28 -12.51
CA ILE A 222 14.97 14.69 -13.85
C ILE A 222 13.56 14.38 -14.37
N SER A 223 13.08 15.20 -15.32
CA SER A 223 11.83 14.97 -16.03
C SER A 223 11.90 13.68 -16.87
N ALA A 224 10.84 12.87 -16.88
CA ALA A 224 10.76 11.60 -17.63
C ALA A 224 10.97 11.75 -19.15
N PHE A 225 10.81 12.96 -19.69
CA PHE A 225 11.16 13.26 -21.08
C PHE A 225 12.68 13.30 -21.33
N ASN A 226 13.48 13.60 -20.31
CA ASN A 226 14.95 13.63 -20.38
C ASN A 226 15.61 12.31 -19.95
N LEU A 227 14.82 11.37 -19.41
CA LEU A 227 15.32 10.06 -19.02
C LEU A 227 15.52 9.17 -20.25
N SER A 228 16.60 8.41 -20.24
CA SER A 228 16.85 7.35 -21.20
C SER A 228 15.81 6.23 -21.08
N PRO A 229 15.55 5.44 -22.15
CA PRO A 229 14.66 4.28 -22.07
C PRO A 229 15.02 3.33 -20.91
N ARG A 230 16.31 3.14 -20.64
CA ARG A 230 16.79 2.32 -19.51
C ARG A 230 16.36 2.86 -18.15
N GLU A 231 16.56 4.16 -17.91
CA GLU A 231 16.16 4.78 -16.64
C GLU A 231 14.63 4.74 -16.45
N LEU A 232 13.87 4.93 -17.52
CA LEU A 232 12.40 4.79 -17.49
C LEU A 232 11.98 3.38 -17.07
N VAL A 233 12.65 2.36 -17.58
CA VAL A 233 12.43 0.97 -17.16
C VAL A 233 12.82 0.77 -15.69
N ASP A 234 13.95 1.29 -15.22
CA ASP A 234 14.36 1.18 -13.81
C ASP A 234 13.35 1.81 -12.85
N TYR A 235 12.83 2.99 -13.19
CA TYR A 235 11.74 3.62 -12.43
C TYR A 235 10.46 2.81 -12.48
N SER A 236 10.13 2.21 -13.63
CA SER A 236 8.95 1.36 -13.76
C SER A 236 9.04 0.13 -12.83
N ILE A 237 10.20 -0.55 -12.78
CA ILE A 237 10.45 -1.69 -11.88
C ILE A 237 10.33 -1.26 -10.42
N LEU A 238 10.83 -0.07 -10.07
CA LEU A 238 10.67 0.49 -8.72
C LEU A 238 9.19 0.74 -8.37
N PHE A 239 8.36 1.17 -9.33
CA PHE A 239 6.92 1.32 -9.10
C PHE A 239 6.20 -0.03 -9.02
N LEU A 240 6.59 -1.02 -9.82
CA LEU A 240 6.06 -2.39 -9.77
C LEU A 240 6.36 -3.06 -8.43
N SER A 241 7.57 -2.94 -7.90
CA SER A 241 7.92 -3.49 -6.58
C SER A 241 7.13 -2.87 -5.43
N LYS A 242 6.56 -1.67 -5.63
CA LYS A 242 5.64 -1.00 -4.69
C LYS A 242 4.17 -1.33 -4.97
N GLY A 243 3.87 -2.22 -5.91
CA GLY A 243 2.52 -2.58 -6.34
C GLY A 243 1.80 -1.48 -7.13
N ASN A 244 2.52 -0.48 -7.64
CA ASN A 244 1.93 0.67 -8.32
C ASN A 244 2.01 0.53 -9.86
N LYS A 245 1.19 -0.40 -10.38
CA LYS A 245 1.12 -0.68 -11.82
C LYS A 245 0.67 0.53 -12.65
N ASP A 246 -0.26 1.33 -12.11
CA ASP A 246 -0.80 2.54 -12.74
C ASP A 246 0.27 3.56 -13.15
N ARG A 247 1.40 3.58 -12.44
CA ARG A 247 2.55 4.44 -12.77
C ARG A 247 3.62 3.73 -13.58
N ALA A 248 3.77 2.43 -13.42
CA ALA A 248 4.78 1.65 -14.13
C ALA A 248 4.45 1.48 -15.62
N VAL A 249 3.20 1.14 -15.96
CA VAL A 249 2.80 0.88 -17.35
C VAL A 249 2.97 2.12 -18.25
N PRO A 250 2.57 3.33 -17.85
CA PRO A 250 2.86 4.53 -18.64
C PRO A 250 4.35 4.78 -18.86
N LEU A 251 5.20 4.51 -17.86
CA LEU A 251 6.66 4.67 -18.01
C LEU A 251 7.24 3.66 -19.01
N LEU A 252 6.76 2.42 -18.97
CA LEU A 252 7.14 1.39 -19.95
C LEU A 252 6.68 1.75 -21.35
N ARG A 253 5.46 2.29 -21.52
CA ARG A 253 4.98 2.80 -22.82
C ARG A 253 5.87 3.92 -23.34
N VAL A 254 6.20 4.91 -22.50
CA VAL A 254 7.10 6.00 -22.90
C VAL A 254 8.51 5.47 -23.23
N ALA A 255 9.00 4.44 -22.54
CA ALA A 255 10.27 3.80 -22.87
C ALA A 255 10.22 3.14 -24.26
N LEU A 256 9.13 2.43 -24.58
CA LEU A 256 8.90 1.79 -25.88
C LEU A 256 8.62 2.82 -27.00
N ASP A 257 7.97 3.94 -26.71
CA ASP A 257 7.77 5.02 -27.68
C ASP A 257 9.11 5.67 -28.08
N LYS A 258 10.06 5.75 -27.13
CA LYS A 258 11.41 6.27 -27.36
C LYS A 258 12.32 5.26 -28.05
N ASP A 259 12.21 4.00 -27.65
CA ASP A 259 12.98 2.89 -28.19
C ASP A 259 12.09 1.63 -28.29
N PRO A 260 11.44 1.43 -29.45
CA PRO A 260 10.56 0.27 -29.67
C PRO A 260 11.28 -1.07 -29.56
N GLU A 261 12.61 -1.05 -29.69
CA GLU A 261 13.47 -2.23 -29.68
C GLU A 261 14.06 -2.50 -28.28
N CYS A 262 13.64 -1.73 -27.27
CA CYS A 262 14.12 -1.86 -25.90
C CYS A 262 13.63 -3.18 -25.27
N PHE A 263 14.43 -4.25 -25.41
CA PHE A 263 14.09 -5.57 -24.88
C PHE A 263 13.80 -5.55 -23.38
N ARG A 264 14.43 -4.65 -22.60
CA ARG A 264 14.16 -4.49 -21.16
C ARG A 264 12.72 -4.05 -20.92
N ALA A 265 12.26 -3.03 -21.66
CA ALA A 265 10.90 -2.53 -21.54
C ALA A 265 9.88 -3.57 -22.02
N LEU A 266 10.17 -4.28 -23.11
CA LEU A 266 9.35 -5.37 -23.63
C LEU A 266 9.20 -6.50 -22.60
N THR A 267 10.30 -6.98 -22.02
CA THR A 267 10.26 -8.04 -21.00
C THR A 267 9.46 -7.64 -19.78
N VAL A 268 9.68 -6.43 -19.25
CA VAL A 268 8.94 -5.94 -18.07
C VAL A 268 7.46 -5.73 -18.41
N MET A 269 7.12 -5.24 -19.60
CA MET A 269 5.73 -5.14 -20.04
C MET A 269 5.06 -6.51 -20.10
N GLY A 270 5.72 -7.51 -20.68
CA GLY A 270 5.23 -8.89 -20.71
C GLY A 270 4.95 -9.46 -19.32
N GLN A 271 5.83 -9.22 -18.36
CA GLN A 271 5.61 -9.63 -16.97
C GLN A 271 4.41 -8.93 -16.32
N VAL A 272 4.19 -7.65 -16.62
CA VAL A 272 3.01 -6.93 -16.14
C VAL A 272 1.73 -7.55 -16.71
N MET A 273 1.73 -7.93 -18.00
CA MET A 273 0.57 -8.57 -18.63
C MET A 273 0.27 -9.95 -18.03
N ILE A 274 1.29 -10.75 -17.70
CA ILE A 274 1.12 -12.01 -16.96
C ILE A 274 0.41 -11.78 -15.62
N GLN A 275 0.80 -10.72 -14.88
CA GLN A 275 0.17 -10.40 -13.59
C GLN A 275 -1.29 -9.90 -13.71
N GLU A 276 -1.71 -9.45 -14.89
CA GLU A 276 -3.11 -9.07 -15.20
C GLU A 276 -3.91 -10.26 -15.75
N GLY A 277 -3.27 -11.41 -16.00
CA GLY A 277 -3.88 -12.57 -16.65
C GLY A 277 -4.05 -12.43 -18.16
N LEU A 278 -3.44 -11.41 -18.78
CA LEU A 278 -3.46 -11.18 -20.23
C LEU A 278 -2.33 -11.97 -20.89
N TYR A 279 -2.46 -13.30 -20.92
CA TYR A 279 -1.38 -14.20 -21.33
C TYR A 279 -1.02 -14.11 -22.82
N GLU A 280 -1.98 -13.84 -23.71
CA GLU A 280 -1.73 -13.70 -25.16
C GLU A 280 -0.90 -12.44 -25.45
N GLU A 281 -1.31 -11.29 -24.92
CA GLU A 281 -0.54 -10.03 -25.03
C GLU A 281 0.86 -10.18 -24.39
N ALA A 282 0.94 -10.88 -23.25
CA ALA A 282 2.22 -11.16 -22.61
C ALA A 282 3.18 -11.91 -23.54
N THR A 283 2.71 -12.96 -24.21
CA THR A 283 3.54 -13.75 -25.13
C THR A 283 4.05 -12.93 -26.30
N GLU A 284 3.23 -12.03 -26.87
CA GLU A 284 3.66 -11.15 -27.96
C GLU A 284 4.83 -10.23 -27.53
N TYR A 285 4.71 -9.57 -26.38
CA TYR A 285 5.78 -8.71 -25.86
C TYR A 285 7.06 -9.49 -25.55
N LEU A 286 6.93 -10.70 -25.00
CA LEU A 286 8.07 -11.53 -24.60
C LEU A 286 8.78 -12.14 -25.79
N ASP A 287 8.04 -12.62 -26.80
CA ASP A 287 8.62 -13.10 -28.06
C ASP A 287 9.33 -11.98 -28.80
N TRP A 288 8.75 -10.78 -28.79
CA TRP A 288 9.40 -9.61 -29.35
C TRP A 288 10.70 -9.28 -28.60
N ALA A 289 10.70 -9.31 -27.26
CA ALA A 289 11.91 -9.11 -26.46
C ALA A 289 13.00 -10.13 -26.80
N ILE A 290 12.65 -11.42 -26.88
CA ILE A 290 13.55 -12.52 -27.22
C ILE A 290 14.14 -12.31 -28.62
N ALA A 291 13.30 -11.99 -29.61
CA ALA A 291 13.74 -11.74 -30.97
C ALA A 291 14.75 -10.59 -31.03
N LYS A 292 14.55 -9.52 -30.23
CA LYS A 292 15.47 -8.38 -30.16
C LYS A 292 16.78 -8.69 -29.47
N ILE A 293 16.77 -9.51 -28.43
CA ILE A 293 18.00 -9.95 -27.77
C ILE A 293 18.83 -10.84 -28.72
N SER A 294 18.19 -11.68 -29.53
CA SER A 294 18.85 -12.67 -30.38
C SER A 294 19.18 -12.20 -31.81
N VAL A 295 18.98 -10.92 -32.16
CA VAL A 295 19.21 -10.40 -33.53
C VAL A 295 20.62 -10.69 -34.05
N HIS A 296 21.62 -10.63 -33.18
CA HIS A 296 23.03 -10.83 -33.53
C HIS A 296 23.58 -12.21 -33.11
N GLY A 297 22.69 -13.16 -32.81
CA GLY A 297 23.03 -14.48 -32.29
C GLY A 297 22.90 -14.57 -30.76
N GLN A 298 23.66 -15.47 -30.14
CA GLN A 298 23.62 -15.67 -28.69
C GLN A 298 24.21 -14.46 -27.96
N PRO A 299 23.50 -13.87 -26.98
CA PRO A 299 24.01 -12.72 -26.26
C PRO A 299 25.25 -13.10 -25.44
N THR A 300 26.30 -12.30 -25.51
CA THR A 300 27.49 -12.42 -24.66
C THR A 300 27.47 -11.46 -23.47
N ASP A 301 26.66 -10.40 -23.57
CA ASP A 301 26.49 -9.42 -22.51
C ASP A 301 25.64 -9.98 -21.36
N ALA A 302 26.08 -9.78 -20.11
CA ALA A 302 25.44 -10.37 -18.94
C ALA A 302 24.00 -9.88 -18.74
N GLU A 303 23.71 -8.61 -19.04
CA GLU A 303 22.35 -8.05 -18.95
C GLU A 303 21.46 -8.68 -20.03
N ALA A 304 21.94 -8.77 -21.27
CA ALA A 304 21.19 -9.43 -22.35
C ALA A 304 20.93 -10.92 -22.08
N VAL A 305 21.91 -11.65 -21.53
CA VAL A 305 21.74 -13.06 -21.11
C VAL A 305 20.67 -13.19 -20.02
N ASP A 306 20.71 -12.32 -19.01
CA ASP A 306 19.74 -12.30 -17.92
C ASP A 306 18.31 -12.05 -18.42
N PHE A 307 18.13 -11.04 -19.28
CA PHE A 307 16.83 -10.72 -19.86
C PHE A 307 16.34 -11.79 -20.85
N LEU A 308 17.22 -12.51 -21.54
CA LEU A 308 16.84 -13.64 -22.40
C LEU A 308 16.28 -14.80 -21.58
N ILE A 309 16.92 -15.12 -20.45
CA ILE A 309 16.43 -16.12 -19.51
C ILE A 309 15.07 -15.68 -18.96
N LEU A 310 14.98 -14.45 -18.45
CA LEU A 310 13.75 -13.91 -17.86
C LEU A 310 12.58 -13.89 -18.85
N ALA A 311 12.82 -13.43 -20.08
CA ALA A 311 11.80 -13.38 -21.11
C ALA A 311 11.34 -14.78 -21.52
N SER A 312 12.28 -15.73 -21.68
CA SER A 312 11.95 -17.11 -22.04
C SER A 312 11.16 -17.81 -20.95
N LEU A 313 11.55 -17.68 -19.68
CA LEU A 313 10.79 -18.25 -18.56
C LEU A 313 9.40 -17.65 -18.45
N SER A 314 9.29 -16.32 -18.58
CA SER A 314 8.00 -15.63 -18.54
C SER A 314 7.09 -16.07 -19.69
N ALA A 315 7.63 -16.25 -20.90
CA ALA A 315 6.88 -16.71 -22.07
C ALA A 315 6.39 -18.15 -21.89
N GLY A 316 7.26 -19.04 -21.40
CA GLY A 316 6.92 -20.42 -21.08
C GLY A 316 5.79 -20.51 -20.05
N VAL A 317 5.84 -19.69 -18.98
CA VAL A 317 4.77 -19.61 -17.98
C VAL A 317 3.47 -19.10 -18.61
N ALA A 318 3.52 -18.03 -19.39
CA ALA A 318 2.33 -17.48 -20.06
C ALA A 318 1.66 -18.49 -21.00
N LEU A 319 2.45 -19.23 -21.81
CA LEU A 319 1.95 -20.27 -22.70
C LEU A 319 1.35 -21.47 -21.94
N ARG A 320 1.95 -21.84 -20.81
CA ARG A 320 1.41 -22.89 -19.93
C ARG A 320 0.05 -22.50 -19.37
N GLN A 321 -0.13 -21.24 -18.96
CA GLN A 321 -1.43 -20.73 -18.51
C GLN A 321 -2.48 -20.68 -19.63
N GLN A 322 -2.05 -20.60 -20.90
CA GLN A 322 -2.92 -20.77 -22.07
C GLN A 322 -3.21 -22.24 -22.43
N GLY A 323 -2.59 -23.21 -21.75
CA GLY A 323 -2.68 -24.64 -22.09
C GLY A 323 -1.82 -25.08 -23.28
N LYS A 324 -0.95 -24.20 -23.80
CA LYS A 324 -0.06 -24.48 -24.94
C LYS A 324 1.26 -25.11 -24.48
N LEU A 325 1.18 -26.34 -23.96
CA LEU A 325 2.33 -27.02 -23.35
C LEU A 325 3.52 -27.19 -24.31
N ALA A 326 3.27 -27.63 -25.55
CA ALA A 326 4.33 -27.87 -26.54
C ALA A 326 5.11 -26.59 -26.88
N GLU A 327 4.43 -25.46 -27.04
CA GLU A 327 5.07 -24.16 -27.28
C GLU A 327 5.84 -23.70 -26.03
N SER A 328 5.28 -23.91 -24.82
CA SER A 328 5.97 -23.55 -23.57
C SER A 328 7.30 -24.26 -23.40
N LEU A 329 7.38 -25.54 -23.80
CA LEU A 329 8.60 -26.34 -23.72
C LEU A 329 9.74 -25.71 -24.51
N VAL A 330 9.47 -25.20 -25.71
CA VAL A 330 10.48 -24.54 -26.56
C VAL A 330 11.20 -23.41 -25.80
N HIS A 331 10.47 -22.65 -24.98
CA HIS A 331 11.06 -21.58 -24.18
C HIS A 331 11.89 -22.08 -23.00
N PHE A 332 11.46 -23.14 -22.32
CA PHE A 332 12.24 -23.72 -21.21
C PHE A 332 13.47 -24.48 -21.72
N GLU A 333 13.37 -25.18 -22.85
CA GLU A 333 14.49 -25.81 -23.54
C GLU A 333 15.53 -24.80 -24.00
N ARG A 334 15.09 -23.61 -24.45
CA ARG A 334 16.02 -22.51 -24.74
C ARG A 334 16.88 -22.17 -23.53
N VAL A 335 16.30 -22.06 -22.33
CA VAL A 335 17.07 -21.78 -21.10
C VAL A 335 17.97 -22.95 -20.74
N ARG A 336 17.50 -24.20 -20.88
CA ARG A 336 18.30 -25.41 -20.65
C ARG A 336 19.58 -25.44 -21.50
N ASP A 337 19.46 -25.10 -22.77
CA ASP A 337 20.55 -25.18 -23.75
C ASP A 337 21.51 -23.99 -23.69
N MET A 338 21.23 -22.98 -22.85
CA MET A 338 22.15 -21.89 -22.59
C MET A 338 23.35 -22.37 -21.75
N LYS A 339 24.53 -21.83 -22.08
CA LYS A 339 25.71 -21.95 -21.21
C LYS A 339 25.40 -21.30 -19.86
N GLU A 340 25.79 -21.98 -18.78
CA GLU A 340 25.64 -21.45 -17.42
C GLU A 340 26.23 -20.03 -17.32
N PRO A 341 25.43 -19.02 -16.91
CA PRO A 341 25.90 -17.65 -16.79
C PRO A 341 26.98 -17.50 -15.71
N GLU A 342 27.95 -16.62 -15.95
CA GLU A 342 29.00 -16.29 -14.97
C GLU A 342 28.51 -15.27 -13.93
N ASP A 343 27.63 -14.35 -14.33
CA ASP A 343 27.04 -13.37 -13.43
C ASP A 343 26.10 -14.03 -12.41
N GLN A 344 26.22 -13.64 -11.15
CA GLN A 344 25.51 -14.29 -10.05
C GLN A 344 23.99 -14.12 -10.13
N ALA A 345 23.49 -12.98 -10.63
CA ALA A 345 22.06 -12.74 -10.75
C ALA A 345 21.46 -13.52 -11.92
N ALA A 346 22.13 -13.53 -13.07
CA ALA A 346 21.74 -14.34 -14.23
C ALA A 346 21.82 -15.84 -13.91
N LYS A 347 22.84 -16.28 -13.17
CA LYS A 347 23.02 -17.66 -12.72
C LYS A 347 21.90 -18.11 -11.79
N ALA A 348 21.47 -17.26 -10.85
CA ALA A 348 20.32 -17.57 -9.99
C ALA A 348 19.04 -17.81 -10.82
N ARG A 349 18.74 -16.91 -11.76
CA ARG A 349 17.56 -17.05 -12.66
C ARG A 349 17.67 -18.25 -13.59
N TYR A 350 18.87 -18.59 -14.06
CA TYR A 350 19.12 -19.80 -14.84
C TYR A 350 18.70 -21.06 -14.06
N TYR A 351 19.12 -21.18 -12.79
CA TYR A 351 18.74 -22.33 -11.96
C TYR A 351 17.25 -22.32 -11.57
N GLU A 352 16.63 -21.16 -11.34
CA GLU A 352 15.17 -21.05 -11.21
C GLU A 352 14.47 -21.60 -12.46
N GLY A 353 14.98 -21.26 -13.65
CA GLY A 353 14.47 -21.77 -14.91
C GLY A 353 14.58 -23.28 -15.06
N LEU A 354 15.71 -23.87 -14.64
CA LEU A 354 15.90 -25.33 -14.63
C LEU A 354 14.94 -26.03 -13.67
N VAL A 355 14.63 -25.43 -12.51
CA VAL A 355 13.64 -25.96 -11.57
C VAL A 355 12.24 -25.94 -12.18
N VAL A 356 11.86 -24.87 -12.87
CA VAL A 356 10.58 -24.80 -13.59
C VAL A 356 10.53 -25.83 -14.71
N TYR A 357 11.61 -26.01 -15.49
CA TYR A 357 11.69 -27.06 -16.51
C TYR A 357 11.57 -28.47 -15.91
N ALA A 358 12.27 -28.73 -14.79
CA ALA A 358 12.15 -29.99 -14.05
C ALA A 358 10.71 -30.26 -13.60
N SER A 359 9.97 -29.24 -13.15
CA SER A 359 8.55 -29.37 -12.78
C SER A 359 7.69 -29.88 -13.94
N ILE A 360 8.00 -29.44 -15.16
CA ILE A 360 7.26 -29.81 -16.36
C ILE A 360 7.59 -31.26 -16.74
N LEU A 361 8.87 -31.64 -16.68
CA LEU A 361 9.30 -33.02 -16.91
C LEU A 361 8.67 -34.01 -15.94
N VAL A 362 8.49 -33.64 -14.67
CA VAL A 362 7.76 -34.46 -13.69
C VAL A 362 6.31 -34.68 -14.13
N GLY A 363 5.64 -33.62 -14.60
CA GLY A 363 4.28 -33.70 -15.15
C GLY A 363 4.17 -34.59 -16.39
N GLU A 364 5.23 -34.68 -17.21
CA GLU A 364 5.32 -35.61 -18.35
C GLU A 364 5.76 -37.03 -17.95
N GLY A 365 6.02 -37.29 -16.68
CA GLY A 365 6.49 -38.59 -16.18
C GLY A 365 8.00 -38.84 -16.34
N ARG A 366 8.77 -37.87 -16.83
CA ARG A 366 10.24 -37.92 -17.04
C ARG A 366 11.00 -37.57 -15.76
N LYS A 367 10.74 -38.33 -14.69
CA LYS A 367 11.24 -38.03 -13.33
C LYS A 367 12.77 -38.11 -13.20
N ASP A 368 13.41 -39.03 -13.90
CA ASP A 368 14.86 -39.20 -13.83
C ASP A 368 15.61 -37.99 -14.38
N GLU A 369 15.13 -37.45 -15.51
CA GLU A 369 15.67 -36.22 -16.11
C GLU A 369 15.40 -35.00 -15.23
N ALA A 370 14.20 -34.89 -14.66
CA ALA A 370 13.88 -33.83 -13.71
C ALA A 370 14.82 -33.84 -12.48
N ALA A 371 15.16 -35.03 -11.97
CA ALA A 371 16.06 -35.17 -10.83
C ALA A 371 17.48 -34.66 -11.13
N GLU A 372 17.98 -34.83 -12.36
CA GLU A 372 19.29 -34.29 -12.77
C GLU A 372 19.31 -32.76 -12.66
N TYR A 373 18.30 -32.08 -13.21
CA TYR A 373 18.21 -30.61 -13.15
C TYR A 373 18.01 -30.10 -11.72
N LEU A 374 17.20 -30.78 -10.91
CA LEU A 374 17.03 -30.44 -9.49
C LEU A 374 18.32 -30.63 -8.68
N ARG A 375 19.15 -31.65 -8.96
CA ARG A 375 20.47 -31.81 -8.32
C ARG A 375 21.40 -30.66 -8.66
N ARG A 376 21.43 -30.24 -9.92
CA ARG A 376 22.22 -29.08 -10.36
C ARG A 376 21.76 -27.79 -9.67
N ALA A 377 20.46 -27.55 -9.61
CA ALA A 377 19.89 -26.40 -8.90
C ALA A 377 20.18 -26.44 -7.39
N ALA A 378 20.02 -27.61 -6.75
CA ALA A 378 20.30 -27.82 -5.33
C ALA A 378 21.77 -27.62 -4.97
N ALA A 379 22.70 -27.95 -5.87
CA ALA A 379 24.12 -27.69 -5.72
C ALA A 379 24.45 -26.18 -5.75
N PHE A 380 23.68 -25.39 -6.49
CA PHE A 380 23.80 -23.93 -6.52
C PHE A 380 23.14 -23.28 -5.30
N ASP A 381 21.89 -23.65 -5.00
CA ASP A 381 21.13 -23.12 -3.87
C ASP A 381 20.51 -24.26 -3.04
N PRO A 382 20.91 -24.40 -1.76
CA PRO A 382 20.39 -25.43 -0.87
C PRO A 382 18.86 -25.45 -0.73
N GLN A 383 18.15 -24.35 -1.01
CA GLN A 383 16.69 -24.29 -0.88
C GLN A 383 15.96 -25.33 -1.75
N TYR A 384 16.57 -25.77 -2.85
CA TYR A 384 15.98 -26.77 -3.76
C TYR A 384 16.20 -28.22 -3.31
N HIS A 385 16.94 -28.48 -2.22
CA HIS A 385 17.10 -29.84 -1.68
C HIS A 385 15.78 -30.45 -1.19
N SER A 386 14.85 -29.61 -0.72
CA SER A 386 13.52 -30.07 -0.32
C SER A 386 12.78 -30.66 -1.51
N LEU A 387 12.77 -29.94 -2.65
CA LEU A 387 12.18 -30.41 -3.90
C LEU A 387 12.85 -31.69 -4.37
N LEU A 388 14.19 -31.76 -4.41
CA LEU A 388 14.88 -32.98 -4.81
C LEU A 388 14.49 -34.19 -3.93
N LYS A 389 14.44 -34.01 -2.60
CA LYS A 389 14.04 -35.07 -1.67
C LYS A 389 12.60 -35.53 -1.89
N THR A 390 11.67 -34.61 -2.15
CA THR A 390 10.28 -34.98 -2.44
C THR A 390 10.21 -35.82 -3.71
N LEU A 391 11.01 -35.51 -4.74
CA LEU A 391 11.03 -36.27 -5.99
C LEU A 391 11.59 -37.69 -5.80
N GLU A 392 12.59 -37.83 -4.93
CA GLU A 392 13.26 -39.10 -4.65
C GLU A 392 12.49 -39.98 -3.64
N ASN A 393 11.65 -39.40 -2.78
CA ASN A 393 10.97 -40.12 -1.69
C ASN A 393 9.53 -40.57 -1.98
N GLU A 394 8.78 -39.93 -2.88
CA GLU A 394 7.37 -40.28 -3.13
C GLU A 394 6.99 -40.39 -4.61
N ALA A 395 6.32 -41.50 -4.92
CA ALA A 395 5.41 -41.58 -6.05
C ALA A 395 4.16 -40.73 -5.73
N VAL A 396 3.75 -39.84 -6.66
CA VAL A 396 2.35 -39.45 -7.03
C VAL A 396 2.10 -37.92 -7.17
N ASP A 397 1.69 -37.55 -8.39
CA ASP A 397 0.73 -36.56 -8.90
C ASP A 397 0.56 -35.10 -8.39
N ASP A 398 1.21 -34.61 -7.34
CA ASP A 398 1.01 -33.19 -6.97
C ASP A 398 2.27 -32.51 -6.44
N PHE A 399 3.24 -32.32 -7.35
CA PHE A 399 4.59 -31.87 -7.03
C PHE A 399 4.74 -30.34 -6.99
N PHE A 400 3.84 -29.61 -7.64
CA PHE A 400 3.80 -28.16 -7.65
C PHE A 400 2.33 -27.72 -7.65
N GLY A 401 1.88 -27.08 -6.56
CA GLY A 401 0.65 -26.28 -6.62
C GLY A 401 0.74 -25.23 -7.73
N PRO A 402 -0.39 -24.62 -8.15
CA PRO A 402 -0.43 -23.76 -9.33
C PRO A 402 0.60 -22.64 -9.21
N LEU A 403 1.67 -22.75 -10.02
CA LEU A 403 2.70 -21.74 -10.25
C LEU A 403 2.16 -20.62 -11.14
#